data_AF-A0A1X7T9M4-F1
#
_entry.id   AF-A0A1X7T9M4-F1
#
_cell.length_a   1.000
_cell.length_b   1.000
_cell.length_c   1.000
_cell.angle_alpha   90.00
_cell.angle_beta   90.00
_cell.angle_gamma   90.00
#
_symmetry.space_group_name_H-M   'P 1'
#
loop_
_entity.id
_entity.type
_entity.pdbx_description
1 polymer ?
#
loop_
_entity_poly.entity_id
_entity_poly.type
_entity_poly.pdbx_seq_one_letter_code
_entity_poly.pdbx_strand_id
1 'polypeptide(L)'
;MHIDKLVGICCNQVFYLKHSSTSDVYEPFIVMTDSLLSQSSWRAVSFFWYGSAVGTFLLSSTTLDNNSGSFGSALHIATDELLHRKLNVLLHNLTFNNNSVLPNIPIKQSLAVTVWLMNGRSIFIDNCTFSNNRGSALGLVNAIVTFFGDNYFINNTGRRGGAINVIITSYIYLSSDTNLSFISNHAEVTGGAINIDQPAVYYAQDGSVALCFFQFLGTKNEPYFYFDSNAAGGAGTAIYGGAVDSCLLAEEVSTFVNQPGYSVISSDPLNVCFCNDDNSPNCSLKTLNFSAFPGQIINFNMAVVGQMENLTTGTIDISNNNSVNSYDVSTANCTPISYKFKLKDTSQTNVTLSVTIQNSINFNDSAREIINVKVLSCSNGFCLSINSLLCNCEYIKKPFSKSIQSCSPSNYSMAKQPEANLWLSGISECTILYSSCPFDYCIGPRTFNLSRPDEQCASNRAGDLCGTCSGTFSLMLGSNRCGECSNAYLALIIPFAMFGIALSLLVLSMGYSSLLMSLRFINL
;
A
#
# COMPACT_ATOMS: atom_id res chain seq x y z
N MET A 1 -12.82 52.85 4.54
CA MET A 1 -11.97 52.68 5.74
C MET A 1 -10.54 52.46 5.26
N HIS A 2 -9.60 53.26 5.74
CA HIS A 2 -8.19 53.13 5.37
C HIS A 2 -7.38 52.82 6.64
N ILE A 3 -6.62 51.73 6.62
CA ILE A 3 -5.79 51.25 7.72
C ILE A 3 -4.37 51.16 7.18
N ASP A 4 -3.44 51.89 7.79
CA ASP A 4 -2.04 51.87 7.39
C ASP A 4 -1.17 51.52 8.60
N LYS A 5 -0.16 50.67 8.39
CA LYS A 5 0.82 50.28 9.43
C LYS A 5 0.21 49.69 10.69
N LEU A 6 -0.82 48.85 10.53
CA LEU A 6 -1.39 48.12 11.66
C LEU A 6 -0.37 47.09 12.15
N VAL A 7 0.06 47.24 13.40
CA VAL A 7 0.89 46.25 14.08
C VAL A 7 0.04 45.55 15.13
N GLY A 8 -0.30 44.30 14.87
CA GLY A 8 -1.02 43.45 15.81
C GLY A 8 -0.12 42.32 16.27
N ILE A 9 0.27 42.36 17.54
CA ILE A 9 1.07 41.32 18.18
C ILE A 9 0.33 40.91 19.45
N CYS A 10 0.04 39.62 19.59
CA CYS A 10 -0.65 39.01 20.74
C CYS A 10 -2.19 39.13 20.72
N CYS A 11 -2.85 38.09 21.27
CA CYS A 11 -4.32 37.88 21.48
C CYS A 11 -5.12 37.17 20.36
N ASN A 12 -6.31 36.68 20.75
CA ASN A 12 -7.23 35.82 19.96
C ASN A 12 -7.40 36.24 18.50
N GLN A 13 -7.88 37.45 18.23
CA GLN A 13 -8.11 37.94 16.87
C GLN A 13 -7.65 39.38 16.71
N VAL A 14 -6.82 39.65 15.70
CA VAL A 14 -6.18 40.97 15.51
C VAL A 14 -7.12 41.92 14.76
N PHE A 15 -7.73 41.47 13.68
CA PHE A 15 -8.69 42.24 12.91
C PHE A 15 -9.95 41.43 12.63
N TYR A 16 -11.10 42.01 12.96
CA TYR A 16 -12.41 41.45 12.68
C TYR A 16 -13.29 42.53 12.05
N LEU A 17 -13.81 42.23 10.88
CA LEU A 17 -14.78 43.10 10.23
C LEU A 17 -15.94 42.25 9.69
N LYS A 18 -17.15 42.63 10.08
CA LYS A 18 -18.39 42.07 9.58
C LYS A 18 -19.20 43.19 8.95
N HIS A 19 -19.44 43.10 7.66
CA HIS A 19 -20.31 44.01 6.92
C HIS A 19 -21.64 43.34 6.64
N SER A 20 -22.73 44.05 6.92
CA SER A 20 -24.10 43.64 6.57
C SER A 20 -24.87 44.87 6.07
N SER A 21 -24.98 45.03 4.76
CA SER A 21 -25.78 46.11 4.14
C SER A 21 -26.73 45.54 3.11
N THR A 22 -27.98 45.99 3.14
CA THR A 22 -28.99 45.72 2.10
C THR A 22 -29.12 46.87 1.12
N SER A 23 -28.30 47.92 1.26
CA SER A 23 -28.33 49.09 0.38
C SER A 23 -27.30 48.94 -0.71
N ASP A 24 -27.76 48.97 -1.96
CA ASP A 24 -26.91 48.96 -3.16
C ASP A 24 -26.30 50.35 -3.46
N VAL A 25 -26.62 51.38 -2.67
CA VAL A 25 -26.24 52.77 -2.96
C VAL A 25 -24.81 53.11 -2.48
N TYR A 26 -24.28 52.36 -1.51
CA TYR A 26 -22.96 52.61 -0.95
C TYR A 26 -22.00 51.49 -1.34
N GLU A 27 -20.85 51.88 -1.91
CA GLU A 27 -19.77 50.95 -2.22
C GLU A 27 -18.64 51.07 -1.19
N PRO A 28 -18.59 50.20 -0.16
CA PRO A 28 -17.58 50.34 0.87
C PRO A 28 -16.21 49.98 0.29
N PHE A 29 -15.28 50.90 0.44
CA PHE A 29 -13.87 50.72 0.10
C PHE A 29 -13.05 50.56 1.37
N ILE A 30 -12.46 49.38 1.57
CA ILE A 30 -11.64 49.04 2.74
C ILE A 30 -10.23 48.72 2.26
N VAL A 31 -9.24 49.43 2.82
CA VAL A 31 -7.83 49.26 2.48
C VAL A 31 -7.04 49.02 3.75
N MET A 32 -6.16 48.02 3.70
CA MET A 32 -5.14 47.75 4.70
C MET A 32 -3.77 47.62 4.02
N THR A 33 -2.82 48.48 4.40
CA THR A 33 -1.48 48.56 3.81
C THR A 33 -0.38 48.47 4.86
N ASP A 34 0.81 48.03 4.45
CA ASP A 34 2.07 48.12 5.20
C ASP A 34 1.99 47.59 6.64
N SER A 35 1.20 46.54 6.86
CA SER A 35 0.85 46.03 8.20
C SER A 35 1.61 44.76 8.59
N LEU A 36 1.70 44.49 9.89
CA LEU A 36 2.27 43.26 10.47
C LEU A 36 1.30 42.66 11.48
N LEU A 37 0.79 41.46 11.18
CA LEU A 37 -0.17 40.74 12.03
C LEU A 37 0.44 39.41 12.45
N SER A 38 0.76 39.28 13.74
CA SER A 38 1.52 38.14 14.24
C SER A 38 1.05 37.62 15.60
N GLN A 39 1.33 36.34 15.86
CA GLN A 39 1.09 35.66 17.14
C GLN A 39 -0.39 35.66 17.56
N SER A 40 -1.31 35.65 16.59
CA SER A 40 -2.73 35.43 16.87
C SER A 40 -2.98 33.98 17.31
N SER A 41 -3.89 33.76 18.26
CA SER A 41 -4.24 32.42 18.78
C SER A 41 -5.56 31.86 18.24
N TRP A 42 -6.30 32.64 17.44
CA TRP A 42 -7.52 32.18 16.77
C TRP A 42 -7.51 32.52 15.27
N ARG A 43 -7.47 33.79 14.90
CA ARG A 43 -7.35 34.25 13.51
C ARG A 43 -6.74 35.64 13.46
N ALA A 44 -5.74 35.85 12.61
CA ALA A 44 -5.18 37.20 12.47
C ALA A 44 -6.21 38.15 11.84
N VAL A 45 -6.78 37.78 10.69
CA VAL A 45 -7.78 38.58 9.99
C VAL A 45 -9.04 37.76 9.73
N SER A 46 -10.22 38.29 10.06
CA SER A 46 -11.47 37.79 9.48
C SER A 46 -12.31 38.90 8.89
N PHE A 47 -12.79 38.62 7.69
CA PHE A 47 -13.66 39.51 6.94
C PHE A 47 -14.90 38.76 6.48
N PHE A 48 -16.05 39.20 6.96
CA PHE A 48 -17.34 38.63 6.62
C PHE A 48 -18.16 39.66 5.86
N TRP A 49 -18.55 39.35 4.64
CA TRP A 49 -19.36 40.22 3.79
C TRP A 49 -20.72 39.60 3.51
N TYR A 50 -21.73 40.09 4.22
CA TYR A 50 -23.11 39.68 4.05
C TYR A 50 -23.92 40.82 3.42
N GLY A 51 -24.83 40.49 2.52
CA GLY A 51 -25.75 41.47 1.94
C GLY A 51 -25.38 41.97 0.55
N SER A 52 -26.14 42.95 0.08
CA SER A 52 -26.31 43.28 -1.34
C SER A 52 -25.39 44.40 -1.85
N ALA A 53 -24.63 45.06 -0.99
CA ALA A 53 -23.72 46.13 -1.37
C ALA A 53 -22.52 45.60 -2.17
N VAL A 54 -22.17 46.30 -3.26
CA VAL A 54 -20.90 46.11 -3.97
C VAL A 54 -19.79 46.75 -3.13
N GLY A 55 -18.65 46.12 -2.96
CA GLY A 55 -17.54 46.69 -2.19
C GLY A 55 -16.19 46.22 -2.68
N THR A 56 -15.15 46.87 -2.20
CA THR A 56 -13.77 46.47 -2.47
C THR A 56 -12.99 46.39 -1.18
N PHE A 57 -12.26 45.29 -1.02
CA PHE A 57 -11.32 45.05 0.05
C PHE A 57 -9.92 44.87 -0.55
N LEU A 58 -9.01 45.76 -0.20
CA LEU A 58 -7.60 45.70 -0.58
C LEU A 58 -6.75 45.40 0.65
N LEU A 59 -5.97 44.33 0.58
CA LEU A 59 -4.90 44.01 1.52
C LEU A 59 -3.58 44.02 0.74
N SER A 60 -2.68 44.93 1.09
CA SER A 60 -1.44 45.16 0.35
C SER A 60 -0.22 45.28 1.24
N SER A 61 0.95 44.83 0.76
CA SER A 61 2.26 45.01 1.43
C SER A 61 2.25 44.60 2.91
N THR A 62 1.53 43.53 3.24
CA THR A 62 1.26 43.13 4.63
C THR A 62 1.82 41.75 4.92
N THR A 63 2.40 41.58 6.10
CA THR A 63 2.92 40.31 6.60
C THR A 63 2.01 39.71 7.66
N LEU A 64 1.61 38.46 7.46
CA LEU A 64 0.85 37.65 8.41
C LEU A 64 1.74 36.49 8.85
N ASP A 65 2.31 36.59 10.05
CA ASP A 65 3.39 35.72 10.52
C ASP A 65 3.07 35.02 11.84
N ASN A 66 3.36 33.72 11.94
CA ASN A 66 3.26 32.98 13.20
C ASN A 66 1.86 33.04 13.86
N ASN A 67 0.80 33.05 13.05
CA ASN A 67 -0.57 33.01 13.54
C ASN A 67 -1.05 31.56 13.65
N SER A 68 -1.77 31.26 14.73
CA SER A 68 -2.38 29.95 14.97
C SER A 68 -3.89 30.08 15.05
N GLY A 69 -4.60 29.07 14.55
CA GLY A 69 -6.05 29.19 14.47
C GLY A 69 -6.78 27.90 14.16
N SER A 70 -8.10 27.93 14.28
CA SER A 70 -8.93 26.77 13.94
C SER A 70 -9.03 26.53 12.44
N PHE A 71 -9.04 27.62 11.68
CA PHE A 71 -9.11 27.67 10.23
C PHE A 71 -9.05 29.12 9.76
N GLY A 72 -8.45 29.36 8.60
CA GLY A 72 -8.12 30.72 8.17
C GLY A 72 -7.27 31.43 9.21
N SER A 73 -6.27 30.72 9.76
CA SER A 73 -5.45 31.18 10.90
C SER A 73 -4.78 32.51 10.63
N ALA A 74 -4.34 32.74 9.39
CA ALA A 74 -3.83 34.03 8.95
C ALA A 74 -4.95 34.92 8.42
N LEU A 75 -5.71 34.44 7.43
CA LEU A 75 -6.74 35.22 6.74
C LEU A 75 -7.97 34.37 6.48
N HIS A 76 -9.13 34.88 6.87
CA HIS A 76 -10.41 34.28 6.55
C HIS A 76 -11.33 35.31 5.89
N ILE A 77 -11.67 35.10 4.63
CA ILE A 77 -12.63 35.92 3.89
C ILE A 77 -13.82 35.05 3.52
N ALA A 78 -15.01 35.46 3.94
CA ALA A 78 -16.25 34.75 3.68
C ALA A 78 -17.33 35.71 3.16
N THR A 79 -17.98 35.33 2.07
CA THR A 79 -19.13 36.03 1.52
C THR A 79 -20.39 35.16 1.53
N ASP A 80 -21.55 35.77 1.26
CA ASP A 80 -22.81 35.06 1.08
C ASP A 80 -22.80 34.24 -0.23
N GLU A 81 -23.33 33.00 -0.20
CA GLU A 81 -23.40 32.09 -1.36
C GLU A 81 -24.34 32.59 -2.47
N LEU A 82 -25.39 33.33 -2.09
CA LEU A 82 -26.51 33.64 -2.99
C LEU A 82 -26.27 34.87 -3.87
N LEU A 83 -25.17 35.59 -3.68
CA LEU A 83 -25.00 36.93 -4.24
C LEU A 83 -23.85 36.98 -5.25
N HIS A 84 -24.18 37.13 -6.53
CA HIS A 84 -23.20 37.26 -7.60
C HIS A 84 -22.47 38.62 -7.55
N ARG A 85 -21.13 38.59 -7.49
CA ARG A 85 -20.18 39.69 -7.72
C ARG A 85 -20.42 40.97 -6.90
N LYS A 86 -20.37 40.86 -5.58
CA LYS A 86 -20.60 41.99 -4.66
C LYS A 86 -19.39 42.40 -3.83
N LEU A 87 -18.31 41.63 -3.84
CA LEU A 87 -17.09 42.02 -3.15
C LEU A 87 -15.91 41.71 -4.06
N ASN A 88 -15.15 42.74 -4.39
CA ASN A 88 -13.85 42.63 -5.04
C ASN A 88 -12.78 42.55 -3.95
N VAL A 89 -12.03 41.46 -3.92
CA VAL A 89 -10.94 41.25 -2.97
C VAL A 89 -9.63 41.32 -3.72
N LEU A 90 -8.75 42.25 -3.39
CA LEU A 90 -7.41 42.37 -3.96
C LEU A 90 -6.38 42.09 -2.87
N LEU A 91 -5.62 41.02 -3.05
CA LEU A 91 -4.52 40.60 -2.20
C LEU A 91 -3.22 40.83 -2.98
N HIS A 92 -2.41 41.79 -2.57
CA HIS A 92 -1.24 42.22 -3.34
C HIS A 92 0.02 42.27 -2.46
N ASN A 93 1.13 41.71 -2.92
CA ASN A 93 2.42 41.81 -2.22
C ASN A 93 2.34 41.35 -0.75
N LEU A 94 1.70 40.21 -0.51
CA LEU A 94 1.48 39.67 0.84
C LEU A 94 2.46 38.55 1.17
N THR A 95 2.82 38.45 2.46
CA THR A 95 3.60 37.32 2.98
C THR A 95 2.84 36.62 4.08
N PHE A 96 2.52 35.34 3.86
CA PHE A 96 1.93 34.43 4.85
C PHE A 96 3.00 33.44 5.30
N ASN A 97 3.61 33.66 6.46
CA ASN A 97 4.73 32.86 6.94
C ASN A 97 4.44 32.17 8.28
N ASN A 98 4.85 30.90 8.40
CA ASN A 98 4.84 30.16 9.66
C ASN A 98 3.48 30.13 10.38
N ASN A 99 2.36 30.18 9.65
CA ASN A 99 1.04 30.12 10.25
C ASN A 99 0.58 28.67 10.41
N SER A 100 -0.25 28.39 11.40
CA SER A 100 -0.64 27.05 11.79
C SER A 100 -2.15 26.93 11.98
N VAL A 101 -2.71 25.83 11.48
CA VAL A 101 -4.04 25.37 11.85
C VAL A 101 -3.94 24.34 12.97
N LEU A 102 -4.78 24.48 13.99
CA LEU A 102 -4.78 23.64 15.18
C LEU A 102 -5.35 22.24 14.85
N PRO A 103 -4.64 21.14 15.17
CA PRO A 103 -4.99 19.78 14.73
C PRO A 103 -6.18 19.15 15.47
N ASN A 104 -6.59 19.70 16.62
CA ASN A 104 -7.53 19.04 17.57
C ASN A 104 -8.98 19.54 17.49
N ILE A 105 -9.37 20.19 16.40
CA ILE A 105 -10.73 20.70 16.26
C ILE A 105 -11.52 19.72 15.38
N PRO A 106 -12.76 19.35 15.75
CA PRO A 106 -13.60 18.39 15.02
C PRO A 106 -14.15 18.97 13.70
N ILE A 107 -13.30 19.65 12.94
CA ILE A 107 -13.59 20.06 11.57
C ILE A 107 -13.10 18.91 10.68
N LYS A 108 -13.77 18.66 9.55
CA LYS A 108 -13.19 17.82 8.50
C LYS A 108 -11.77 18.34 8.22
N GLN A 109 -10.76 17.51 8.45
CA GLN A 109 -9.35 17.92 8.31
C GLN A 109 -9.01 18.41 6.89
N SER A 110 -9.87 18.14 5.90
CA SER A 110 -9.81 18.74 4.56
C SER A 110 -10.05 20.25 4.53
N LEU A 111 -10.56 20.87 5.61
CA LEU A 111 -10.77 22.32 5.73
C LEU A 111 -9.69 23.01 6.58
N ALA A 112 -8.63 22.30 6.95
CA ALA A 112 -7.53 22.86 7.74
C ALA A 112 -6.61 23.71 6.86
N VAL A 113 -7.01 24.97 6.62
CA VAL A 113 -6.31 25.91 5.74
C VAL A 113 -5.87 27.19 6.46
N THR A 114 -4.74 27.76 6.03
CA THR A 114 -4.13 28.98 6.60
C THR A 114 -4.81 30.25 6.09
N VAL A 115 -5.02 30.33 4.78
CA VAL A 115 -5.84 31.35 4.13
C VAL A 115 -7.10 30.69 3.62
N TRP A 116 -8.26 31.08 4.16
CA TRP A 116 -9.55 30.54 3.76
C TRP A 116 -10.34 31.59 2.99
N LEU A 117 -10.56 31.32 1.70
CA LEU A 117 -11.42 32.11 0.83
C LEU A 117 -12.70 31.33 0.53
N MET A 118 -13.83 31.84 1.02
CA MET A 118 -15.12 31.17 0.95
C MET A 118 -16.16 32.02 0.22
N ASN A 119 -16.82 31.43 -0.78
CA ASN A 119 -17.92 32.00 -1.57
C ASN A 119 -17.59 33.24 -2.41
N GLY A 120 -16.33 33.69 -2.42
CA GLY A 120 -15.92 34.88 -3.15
C GLY A 120 -15.77 34.63 -4.65
N ARG A 121 -16.40 35.46 -5.49
CA ARG A 121 -16.37 35.30 -6.96
C ARG A 121 -15.44 36.27 -7.70
N SER A 122 -14.82 37.22 -6.99
CA SER A 122 -14.00 38.29 -7.55
C SER A 122 -12.81 38.54 -6.64
N ILE A 123 -11.92 37.55 -6.59
CA ILE A 123 -10.72 37.58 -5.75
C ILE A 123 -9.50 37.61 -6.67
N PHE A 124 -8.60 38.54 -6.41
CA PHE A 124 -7.37 38.76 -7.16
C PHE A 124 -6.18 38.54 -6.20
N ILE A 125 -5.26 37.66 -6.57
CA ILE A 125 -4.03 37.39 -5.81
C ILE A 125 -2.85 37.74 -6.69
N ASP A 126 -2.02 38.66 -6.24
CA ASP A 126 -0.91 39.22 -7.00
C ASP A 126 0.36 39.31 -6.15
N ASN A 127 1.46 38.79 -6.67
CA ASN A 127 2.78 38.86 -6.05
C ASN A 127 2.81 38.39 -4.58
N CYS A 128 2.15 37.29 -4.25
CA CYS A 128 2.03 36.80 -2.87
C CYS A 128 2.95 35.61 -2.57
N THR A 129 3.47 35.55 -1.34
CA THR A 129 4.30 34.44 -0.85
C THR A 129 3.64 33.72 0.32
N PHE A 130 3.51 32.42 0.22
CA PHE A 130 2.98 31.51 1.22
C PHE A 130 4.07 30.52 1.63
N SER A 131 4.62 30.66 2.83
CA SER A 131 5.76 29.84 3.26
C SER A 131 5.64 29.27 4.67
N ASN A 132 6.17 28.05 4.84
CA ASN A 132 6.28 27.38 6.15
C ASN A 132 4.94 27.23 6.88
N ASN A 133 3.81 27.21 6.17
CA ASN A 133 2.50 27.11 6.82
C ASN A 133 2.14 25.65 7.12
N ARG A 134 1.37 25.44 8.19
CA ARG A 134 0.87 24.14 8.64
C ARG A 134 -0.65 24.11 8.57
N GLY A 135 -1.19 23.16 7.83
CA GLY A 135 -2.48 23.30 7.16
C GLY A 135 -2.25 23.85 5.75
N SER A 136 -3.09 23.46 4.78
CA SER A 136 -2.96 23.90 3.39
C SER A 136 -2.83 25.42 3.34
N ALA A 137 -1.84 25.94 2.62
CA ALA A 137 -1.54 27.36 2.66
C ALA A 137 -2.73 28.23 2.19
N LEU A 138 -3.39 27.80 1.12
CA LEU A 138 -4.56 28.46 0.55
C LEU A 138 -5.71 27.44 0.34
N GLY A 139 -6.85 27.70 0.97
CA GLY A 139 -8.08 26.95 0.78
C GLY A 139 -9.11 27.76 0.01
N LEU A 140 -9.59 27.20 -1.10
CA LEU A 140 -10.63 27.78 -1.94
C LEU A 140 -11.91 26.96 -1.77
N VAL A 141 -12.97 27.58 -1.26
CA VAL A 141 -14.27 26.92 -1.04
C VAL A 141 -15.35 27.70 -1.75
N ASN A 142 -15.89 27.14 -2.84
CA ASN A 142 -16.84 27.82 -3.72
C ASN A 142 -16.33 29.23 -4.13
N ALA A 143 -15.04 29.34 -4.44
CA ALA A 143 -14.38 30.62 -4.70
C ALA A 143 -13.77 30.70 -6.10
N ILE A 144 -13.90 31.85 -6.76
CA ILE A 144 -13.27 32.15 -8.04
C ILE A 144 -12.13 33.13 -7.78
N VAL A 145 -10.91 32.68 -8.06
CA VAL A 145 -9.68 33.43 -7.80
C VAL A 145 -8.92 33.63 -9.09
N THR A 146 -8.43 34.84 -9.34
CA THR A 146 -7.53 35.16 -10.44
C THR A 146 -6.14 35.46 -9.89
N PHE A 147 -5.13 34.78 -10.40
CA PHE A 147 -3.73 35.06 -10.09
C PHE A 147 -3.11 36.03 -11.11
N PHE A 148 -2.16 36.83 -10.65
CA PHE A 148 -1.32 37.77 -11.38
C PHE A 148 0.11 37.72 -10.83
N GLY A 149 1.09 38.12 -11.63
CA GLY A 149 2.49 38.19 -11.20
C GLY A 149 3.06 36.88 -10.65
N ASP A 150 4.08 37.00 -9.80
CA ASP A 150 4.84 35.88 -9.24
C ASP A 150 4.29 35.46 -7.87
N ASN A 151 3.71 34.26 -7.77
CA ASN A 151 3.19 33.74 -6.52
C ASN A 151 3.91 32.46 -6.10
N TYR A 152 4.35 32.43 -4.84
CA TYR A 152 5.22 31.38 -4.32
C TYR A 152 4.54 30.62 -3.19
N PHE A 153 4.56 29.30 -3.26
CA PHE A 153 4.12 28.38 -2.23
C PHE A 153 5.31 27.49 -1.85
N ILE A 154 5.91 27.75 -0.69
CA ILE A 154 7.20 27.16 -0.31
C ILE A 154 7.10 26.45 1.04
N ASN A 155 7.49 25.17 1.10
CA ASN A 155 7.62 24.42 2.34
C ASN A 155 6.34 24.42 3.20
N ASN A 156 5.17 24.38 2.55
CA ASN A 156 3.91 24.29 3.27
C ASN A 156 3.51 22.83 3.48
N THR A 157 2.83 22.55 4.58
CA THR A 157 2.38 21.20 4.94
C THR A 157 0.86 21.18 5.11
N GLY A 158 0.18 20.28 4.43
CA GLY A 158 -1.28 20.12 4.52
C GLY A 158 -1.68 18.66 4.67
N ARG A 159 -2.96 18.39 4.95
CA ARG A 159 -3.48 17.02 4.84
C ARG A 159 -3.79 16.66 3.38
N ARG A 160 -4.42 17.60 2.68
CA ARG A 160 -4.77 17.55 1.26
C ARG A 160 -4.38 18.87 0.63
N GLY A 161 -3.47 18.91 -0.32
CA GLY A 161 -2.94 20.17 -0.84
C GLY A 161 -1.97 20.79 0.17
N GLY A 162 -0.66 20.60 0.01
CA GLY A 162 0.31 21.31 0.86
C GLY A 162 0.23 22.82 0.62
N ALA A 163 0.12 23.23 -0.64
CA ALA A 163 -0.02 24.62 -1.05
C ALA A 163 -1.49 25.04 -1.21
N ILE A 164 -2.20 24.47 -2.16
CA ILE A 164 -3.57 24.87 -2.50
C ILE A 164 -4.52 23.68 -2.33
N ASN A 165 -5.62 23.90 -1.63
CA ASN A 165 -6.73 22.96 -1.56
C ASN A 165 -7.99 23.59 -2.17
N VAL A 166 -8.45 23.03 -3.28
CA VAL A 166 -9.57 23.52 -4.09
C VAL A 166 -10.79 22.65 -3.81
N ILE A 167 -11.88 23.25 -3.33
CA ILE A 167 -13.02 22.50 -2.77
C ILE A 167 -14.34 22.97 -3.43
N ILE A 168 -15.25 22.02 -3.68
CA ILE A 168 -16.61 22.22 -4.25
C ILE A 168 -16.57 22.84 -5.67
N THR A 169 -17.03 24.08 -5.85
CA THR A 169 -17.19 24.77 -7.15
C THR A 169 -16.26 25.98 -7.23
N SER A 170 -15.02 25.77 -6.79
CA SER A 170 -13.96 26.77 -6.85
C SER A 170 -13.25 26.75 -8.21
N TYR A 171 -12.70 27.88 -8.61
CA TYR A 171 -12.11 28.04 -9.94
C TYR A 171 -10.91 28.98 -9.90
N ILE A 172 -9.88 28.69 -10.68
CA ILE A 172 -8.65 29.47 -10.78
C ILE A 172 -8.54 30.11 -12.17
N TYR A 173 -8.40 31.42 -12.24
CA TYR A 173 -8.01 32.12 -13.45
C TYR A 173 -6.53 32.48 -13.40
N LEU A 174 -5.84 32.31 -14.52
CA LEU A 174 -4.41 32.62 -14.66
C LEU A 174 -4.26 33.74 -15.68
N SER A 175 -3.81 34.90 -15.24
CA SER A 175 -3.45 36.00 -16.13
C SER A 175 -2.15 35.67 -16.89
N SER A 176 -1.93 36.25 -18.07
CA SER A 176 -0.78 35.93 -18.93
C SER A 176 0.60 36.23 -18.30
N ASP A 177 0.64 37.09 -17.29
CA ASP A 177 1.81 37.42 -16.48
C ASP A 177 1.99 36.52 -15.25
N THR A 178 1.08 35.57 -15.02
CA THR A 178 1.09 34.72 -13.83
C THR A 178 2.22 33.68 -13.87
N ASN A 179 2.88 33.52 -12.73
CA ASN A 179 3.81 32.44 -12.44
C ASN A 179 3.52 31.86 -11.05
N LEU A 180 3.16 30.58 -10.98
CA LEU A 180 2.84 29.87 -9.74
C LEU A 180 3.93 28.85 -9.44
N SER A 181 4.71 29.09 -8.40
CA SER A 181 5.81 28.21 -7.98
C SER A 181 5.45 27.44 -6.72
N PHE A 182 5.52 26.12 -6.79
CA PHE A 182 5.25 25.18 -5.70
C PHE A 182 6.52 24.40 -5.37
N ILE A 183 7.17 24.77 -4.27
CA ILE A 183 8.49 24.25 -3.92
C ILE A 183 8.44 23.56 -2.56
N SER A 184 8.84 22.30 -2.51
CA SER A 184 8.96 21.50 -1.27
C SER A 184 7.70 21.47 -0.41
N ASN A 185 6.50 21.55 -1.02
CA ASN A 185 5.25 21.41 -0.28
C ASN A 185 4.95 19.93 -0.03
N HIS A 186 4.31 19.64 1.10
CA HIS A 186 4.00 18.29 1.52
C HIS A 186 2.52 18.13 1.89
N ALA A 187 1.90 17.05 1.41
CA ALA A 187 0.58 16.63 1.84
C ALA A 187 0.63 15.26 2.54
N GLU A 188 -0.07 15.11 3.66
CA GLU A 188 -0.18 13.84 4.38
C GLU A 188 -0.87 12.76 3.51
N VAL A 189 -1.88 13.14 2.73
CA VAL A 189 -2.74 12.21 1.98
C VAL A 189 -2.61 12.42 0.48
N THR A 190 -3.08 13.55 -0.06
CA THR A 190 -3.15 13.75 -1.52
C THR A 190 -2.79 15.17 -1.94
N GLY A 191 -2.23 15.31 -3.14
CA GLY A 191 -1.95 16.61 -3.76
C GLY A 191 -0.86 17.36 -3.02
N GLY A 192 0.40 16.96 -3.18
CA GLY A 192 1.53 17.53 -2.42
C GLY A 192 1.62 19.05 -2.56
N ALA A 193 1.38 19.58 -3.77
CA ALA A 193 1.15 21.00 -3.99
C ALA A 193 -0.35 21.33 -4.03
N ILE A 194 -1.08 20.79 -5.01
CA ILE A 194 -2.48 21.13 -5.27
C ILE A 194 -3.36 19.88 -5.07
N ASN A 195 -4.41 20.02 -4.25
CA ASN A 195 -5.47 19.03 -4.15
C ASN A 195 -6.80 19.64 -4.62
N ILE A 196 -7.55 18.91 -5.43
CA ILE A 196 -8.83 19.31 -5.99
C ILE A 196 -9.90 18.32 -5.52
N ASP A 197 -10.66 18.74 -4.51
CA ASP A 197 -11.81 18.03 -3.94
C ASP A 197 -13.09 18.56 -4.60
N GLN A 198 -13.21 18.30 -5.91
CA GLN A 198 -14.33 18.71 -6.76
C GLN A 198 -14.82 17.53 -7.59
N PRO A 199 -16.13 17.45 -7.90
CA PRO A 199 -16.60 16.45 -8.85
C PRO A 199 -15.97 16.70 -10.22
N ALA A 200 -15.24 15.70 -10.73
CA ALA A 200 -14.55 15.80 -12.02
C ALA A 200 -15.51 16.01 -13.21
N VAL A 201 -16.79 15.64 -13.07
CA VAL A 201 -17.80 15.76 -14.13
C VAL A 201 -19.10 16.30 -13.58
N TYR A 202 -19.62 17.34 -14.21
CA TYR A 202 -20.99 17.82 -14.02
C TYR A 202 -21.89 17.27 -15.12
N TYR A 203 -23.02 16.65 -14.73
CA TYR A 203 -24.06 16.25 -15.68
C TYR A 203 -25.08 17.38 -15.82
N ALA A 204 -25.04 18.07 -16.96
CA ALA A 204 -26.13 18.93 -17.40
C ALA A 204 -27.16 18.08 -18.17
N GLN A 205 -28.40 18.57 -18.30
CA GLN A 205 -29.47 17.86 -19.03
C GLN A 205 -29.09 17.53 -20.49
N ASP A 206 -28.10 18.23 -21.07
CA ASP A 206 -27.65 18.09 -22.47
C ASP A 206 -26.25 17.46 -22.61
N GLY A 207 -25.64 16.97 -21.53
CA GLY A 207 -24.33 16.30 -21.58
C GLY A 207 -23.48 16.39 -20.32
N SER A 208 -22.38 15.64 -20.31
CA SER A 208 -21.35 15.71 -19.27
C SER A 208 -20.30 16.77 -19.61
N VAL A 209 -20.07 17.72 -18.71
CA VAL A 209 -18.99 18.71 -18.83
C VAL A 209 -17.92 18.38 -17.80
N ALA A 210 -16.73 18.04 -18.28
CA ALA A 210 -15.54 17.99 -17.45
C ALA A 210 -15.07 19.43 -17.20
N LEU A 211 -15.03 19.84 -15.92
CA LEU A 211 -14.63 21.19 -15.56
C LEU A 211 -13.17 21.19 -15.14
N CYS A 212 -12.37 21.97 -15.85
CA CYS A 212 -11.03 22.29 -15.39
C CYS A 212 -11.09 23.17 -14.17
N PHE A 213 -10.24 22.91 -13.19
CA PHE A 213 -10.18 23.77 -12.01
C PHE A 213 -9.51 25.13 -12.33
N PHE A 214 -8.92 25.28 -13.53
CA PHE A 214 -8.32 26.52 -13.99
C PHE A 214 -8.69 26.92 -15.43
N GLN A 215 -8.53 28.20 -15.78
CA GLN A 215 -8.62 28.78 -17.13
C GLN A 215 -7.57 29.87 -17.31
N PHE A 216 -7.16 30.09 -18.55
CA PHE A 216 -6.23 31.16 -18.93
C PHE A 216 -6.99 32.42 -19.35
N LEU A 217 -6.55 33.58 -18.87
CA LEU A 217 -7.01 34.91 -19.29
C LEU A 217 -6.05 35.51 -20.32
N GLY A 218 -5.62 34.72 -21.29
CA GLY A 218 -4.67 35.13 -22.32
C GLY A 218 -3.79 33.98 -22.78
N THR A 219 -2.81 34.30 -23.63
CA THR A 219 -1.78 33.36 -24.08
C THR A 219 -0.44 33.74 -23.44
N LYS A 220 0.32 32.72 -23.04
CA LYS A 220 1.68 32.84 -22.49
C LYS A 220 2.55 31.79 -23.16
N ASN A 221 3.80 32.15 -23.48
CA ASN A 221 4.76 31.24 -24.11
C ASN A 221 5.54 30.38 -23.10
N GLU A 222 5.51 30.77 -21.82
CA GLU A 222 6.15 30.05 -20.73
C GLU A 222 5.12 29.30 -19.89
N PRO A 223 5.51 28.23 -19.19
CA PRO A 223 4.66 27.54 -18.23
C PRO A 223 4.07 28.49 -17.19
N TYR A 224 2.84 28.19 -16.75
CA TYR A 224 2.19 28.90 -15.66
C TYR A 224 2.54 28.30 -14.30
N PHE A 225 2.80 27.00 -14.26
CA PHE A 225 3.06 26.27 -13.03
C PHE A 225 4.50 25.74 -13.01
N TYR A 226 5.14 25.85 -11.84
CA TYR A 226 6.45 25.28 -11.57
C TYR A 226 6.38 24.43 -10.30
N PHE A 227 6.68 23.14 -10.40
CA PHE A 227 6.63 22.19 -9.30
C PHE A 227 8.02 21.63 -9.03
N ASP A 228 8.57 21.85 -7.83
CA ASP A 228 9.86 21.30 -7.41
C ASP A 228 9.77 20.60 -6.06
N SER A 229 10.17 19.33 -6.02
CA SER A 229 10.37 18.56 -4.77
C SER A 229 9.15 18.50 -3.83
N ASN A 230 7.94 18.66 -4.36
CA ASN A 230 6.69 18.43 -3.62
C ASN A 230 6.46 16.94 -3.35
N ALA A 231 5.73 16.61 -2.28
CA ALA A 231 5.49 15.22 -1.86
C ALA A 231 4.07 15.00 -1.31
N ALA A 232 3.51 13.81 -1.53
CA ALA A 232 2.24 13.38 -0.94
C ALA A 232 2.40 11.99 -0.31
N GLY A 233 1.76 11.73 0.83
CA GLY A 233 1.83 10.43 1.49
C GLY A 233 1.04 9.32 0.78
N GLY A 234 -0.05 9.67 0.10
CA GLY A 234 -0.90 8.76 -0.67
C GLY A 234 -0.66 8.83 -2.17
N ALA A 235 -1.05 9.94 -2.82
CA ALA A 235 -0.99 10.11 -4.28
C ALA A 235 -0.96 11.57 -4.73
N GLY A 236 -0.48 11.83 -5.95
CA GLY A 236 -0.44 13.17 -6.55
C GLY A 236 0.60 14.06 -5.89
N THR A 237 1.89 13.83 -6.10
CA THR A 237 2.97 14.61 -5.46
C THR A 237 2.95 16.08 -5.87
N ALA A 238 2.51 16.40 -7.09
CA ALA A 238 2.22 17.76 -7.52
C ALA A 238 0.72 18.05 -7.45
N ILE A 239 -0.10 17.32 -8.22
CA ILE A 239 -1.53 17.59 -8.38
C ILE A 239 -2.33 16.33 -8.10
N TYR A 240 -3.41 16.45 -7.32
CA TYR A 240 -4.40 15.38 -7.13
C TYR A 240 -5.82 15.88 -7.37
N GLY A 241 -6.60 15.11 -8.15
CA GLY A 241 -8.03 15.32 -8.36
C GLY A 241 -8.37 16.26 -9.51
N GLY A 242 -9.65 16.59 -9.66
CA GLY A 242 -10.17 17.36 -10.80
C GLY A 242 -10.30 16.52 -12.08
N ALA A 243 -10.60 17.16 -13.20
CA ALA A 243 -10.72 16.52 -14.51
C ALA A 243 -9.43 16.65 -15.33
N VAL A 244 -8.29 16.19 -14.79
CA VAL A 244 -6.96 16.51 -15.31
C VAL A 244 -6.77 16.06 -16.76
N ASP A 245 -7.37 14.93 -17.15
CA ASP A 245 -7.39 14.43 -18.54
C ASP A 245 -8.19 15.34 -19.49
N SER A 246 -9.25 16.02 -19.04
CA SER A 246 -9.90 17.05 -19.87
C SER A 246 -9.16 18.39 -19.82
N CYS A 247 -8.26 18.54 -18.86
CA CYS A 247 -7.42 19.71 -18.67
C CYS A 247 -6.03 19.52 -19.24
N LEU A 248 -5.89 18.71 -20.29
CA LEU A 248 -4.69 18.30 -21.06
C LEU A 248 -3.59 19.35 -21.25
N LEU A 249 -3.87 20.62 -20.98
CA LEU A 249 -2.90 21.69 -20.85
C LEU A 249 -2.04 21.59 -19.58
N ALA A 250 -2.42 20.83 -18.54
CA ALA A 250 -1.69 20.80 -17.28
C ALA A 250 -0.22 20.37 -17.44
N GLU A 251 0.10 19.38 -18.28
CA GLU A 251 1.49 19.00 -18.55
C GLU A 251 2.22 20.02 -19.43
N GLU A 252 1.56 20.55 -20.46
CA GLU A 252 2.16 21.54 -21.38
C GLU A 252 2.42 22.89 -20.69
N VAL A 253 1.62 23.23 -19.67
CA VAL A 253 1.72 24.50 -18.93
C VAL A 253 2.41 24.37 -17.58
N SER A 254 2.96 23.19 -17.27
CA SER A 254 3.68 22.92 -16.03
C SER A 254 5.12 22.48 -16.29
N THR A 255 6.01 22.91 -15.41
CA THR A 255 7.36 22.35 -15.30
C THR A 255 7.46 21.50 -14.04
N PHE A 256 7.89 20.26 -14.17
CA PHE A 256 8.11 19.35 -13.05
C PHE A 256 9.61 19.10 -12.86
N VAL A 257 10.12 19.42 -11.67
CA VAL A 257 11.52 19.26 -11.28
C VAL A 257 11.57 18.40 -10.02
N ASN A 258 12.46 17.40 -9.97
CA ASN A 258 12.61 16.52 -8.81
C ASN A 258 11.29 15.91 -8.31
N GLN A 259 10.42 15.47 -9.22
CA GLN A 259 9.14 14.81 -8.94
C GLN A 259 9.24 13.31 -9.28
N PRO A 260 9.72 12.45 -8.35
CA PRO A 260 9.91 11.04 -8.64
C PRO A 260 8.59 10.26 -8.60
N GLY A 261 8.52 9.18 -9.40
CA GLY A 261 7.42 8.21 -9.38
C GLY A 261 6.32 8.48 -10.41
N TYR A 262 5.33 7.58 -10.47
CA TYR A 262 4.22 7.60 -11.45
C TYR A 262 2.94 8.25 -10.89
N SER A 263 3.05 9.05 -9.83
CA SER A 263 1.93 9.71 -9.17
C SER A 263 2.17 11.22 -9.06
N VAL A 264 2.84 11.82 -10.06
CA VAL A 264 3.07 13.28 -10.08
C VAL A 264 1.74 14.03 -10.20
N ILE A 265 0.94 13.60 -11.16
CA ILE A 265 -0.44 14.03 -11.37
C ILE A 265 -1.31 12.79 -11.15
N SER A 266 -2.31 12.88 -10.28
CA SER A 266 -3.19 11.75 -9.96
C SER A 266 -4.63 12.20 -9.73
N SER A 267 -5.54 11.25 -9.56
CA SER A 267 -6.93 11.51 -9.22
C SER A 267 -7.50 10.42 -8.31
N ASP A 268 -8.79 10.55 -8.01
CA ASP A 268 -9.55 9.44 -7.44
C ASP A 268 -9.48 8.20 -8.33
N PRO A 269 -9.62 7.00 -7.73
CA PRO A 269 -9.40 5.76 -8.44
C PRO A 269 -10.45 5.51 -9.51
N LEU A 270 -9.98 5.23 -10.73
CA LEU A 270 -10.85 4.95 -11.88
C LEU A 270 -10.73 3.50 -12.33
N ASN A 271 -9.55 2.92 -12.23
CA ASN A 271 -9.28 1.57 -12.71
C ASN A 271 -8.16 0.88 -11.92
N VAL A 272 -7.92 -0.39 -12.24
CA VAL A 272 -6.77 -1.17 -11.82
C VAL A 272 -5.99 -1.63 -13.04
N CYS A 273 -4.68 -1.78 -12.88
CA CYS A 273 -3.81 -2.27 -13.94
C CYS A 273 -2.84 -3.31 -13.38
N PHE A 274 -2.42 -4.26 -14.20
CA PHE A 274 -1.28 -5.11 -13.85
C PHE A 274 0.00 -4.29 -13.89
N CYS A 275 1.03 -4.75 -13.18
CA CYS A 275 2.33 -4.12 -13.20
C CYS A 275 3.35 -4.94 -13.98
N ASN A 276 4.26 -4.26 -14.67
CA ASN A 276 5.44 -4.85 -15.28
C ASN A 276 6.50 -5.19 -14.21
N ASP A 277 7.54 -5.91 -14.63
CA ASP A 277 8.66 -6.32 -13.76
C ASP A 277 9.48 -5.11 -13.23
N ASP A 278 9.43 -3.98 -13.92
CA ASP A 278 10.06 -2.71 -13.51
C ASP A 278 9.21 -1.88 -12.52
N ASN A 279 8.11 -2.45 -12.03
CA ASN A 279 7.17 -1.83 -11.10
C ASN A 279 6.39 -0.64 -11.70
N SER A 280 6.31 -0.55 -13.03
CA SER A 280 5.45 0.40 -13.75
C SER A 280 4.05 -0.20 -13.99
N PRO A 281 2.97 0.61 -13.94
CA PRO A 281 1.63 0.13 -14.33
C PRO A 281 1.57 -0.14 -15.84
N ASN A 282 0.93 -1.25 -16.21
CA ASN A 282 0.65 -1.64 -17.58
C ASN A 282 -0.86 -1.85 -17.76
N CYS A 283 -1.54 -0.76 -18.12
CA CYS A 283 -2.98 -0.75 -18.33
C CYS A 283 -3.40 -1.31 -19.69
N SER A 284 -2.45 -1.57 -20.59
CA SER A 284 -2.70 -2.25 -21.87
C SER A 284 -2.87 -3.76 -21.70
N LEU A 285 -2.25 -4.35 -20.68
CA LEU A 285 -2.40 -5.77 -20.39
C LEU A 285 -3.75 -6.01 -19.72
N LYS A 286 -4.70 -6.59 -20.45
CA LYS A 286 -6.06 -6.84 -19.93
C LYS A 286 -6.26 -8.20 -19.25
N THR A 287 -5.29 -9.10 -19.38
CA THR A 287 -5.45 -10.49 -18.96
C THR A 287 -4.15 -11.11 -18.49
N LEU A 288 -4.20 -11.77 -17.33
CA LEU A 288 -3.15 -12.67 -16.85
C LEU A 288 -3.62 -14.12 -16.84
N ASN A 289 -2.71 -15.04 -17.16
CA ASN A 289 -2.98 -16.47 -17.18
C ASN A 289 -2.10 -17.18 -16.14
N PHE A 290 -2.73 -17.94 -15.24
CA PHE A 290 -2.07 -18.76 -14.24
C PHE A 290 -2.49 -20.22 -14.35
N SER A 291 -1.69 -21.12 -13.78
CA SER A 291 -2.09 -22.49 -13.51
C SER A 291 -1.92 -22.75 -12.03
N ALA A 292 -2.99 -23.18 -11.35
CA ALA A 292 -2.97 -23.37 -9.91
C ALA A 292 -3.89 -24.51 -9.47
N PHE A 293 -3.52 -25.22 -8.41
CA PHE A 293 -4.41 -26.17 -7.75
C PHE A 293 -5.25 -25.47 -6.66
N PRO A 294 -6.44 -25.99 -6.32
CA PRO A 294 -7.31 -25.40 -5.31
C PRO A 294 -6.63 -25.23 -3.94
N GLY A 295 -6.52 -24.00 -3.46
CA GLY A 295 -5.85 -23.63 -2.20
C GLY A 295 -4.42 -23.10 -2.36
N GLN A 296 -3.85 -23.15 -3.57
CA GLN A 296 -2.58 -22.51 -3.89
C GLN A 296 -2.72 -20.98 -3.86
N ILE A 297 -1.65 -20.30 -3.42
CA ILE A 297 -1.56 -18.84 -3.47
C ILE A 297 -0.97 -18.44 -4.83
N ILE A 298 -1.67 -17.55 -5.54
CA ILE A 298 -1.23 -16.95 -6.80
C ILE A 298 -0.76 -15.54 -6.47
N ASN A 299 0.47 -15.22 -6.86
CA ASN A 299 1.07 -13.91 -6.65
C ASN A 299 1.17 -13.14 -7.96
N PHE A 300 0.79 -11.87 -7.94
CA PHE A 300 0.92 -10.93 -9.06
C PHE A 300 0.92 -9.51 -8.54
N ASN A 301 1.49 -8.57 -9.31
CA ASN A 301 1.54 -7.17 -8.94
C ASN A 301 0.44 -6.39 -9.65
N MET A 302 -0.26 -5.55 -8.91
CA MET A 302 -1.28 -4.65 -9.44
C MET A 302 -1.12 -3.26 -8.88
N ALA A 303 -1.61 -2.30 -9.64
CA ALA A 303 -1.70 -0.90 -9.27
C ALA A 303 -3.14 -0.44 -9.35
N VAL A 304 -3.48 0.50 -8.48
CA VAL A 304 -4.67 1.32 -8.62
C VAL A 304 -4.29 2.56 -9.43
N VAL A 305 -5.09 2.89 -10.45
CA VAL A 305 -4.83 4.03 -11.32
C VAL A 305 -6.00 5.01 -11.36
N GLY A 306 -5.66 6.29 -11.47
CA GLY A 306 -6.60 7.38 -11.67
C GLY A 306 -6.68 7.78 -13.15
N GLN A 307 -6.97 9.06 -13.38
CA GLN A 307 -6.92 9.68 -14.70
C GLN A 307 -5.52 9.61 -15.29
N MET A 308 -5.46 9.58 -16.63
CA MET A 308 -4.21 9.43 -17.38
C MET A 308 -3.40 8.18 -17.02
N GLU A 309 -4.03 7.16 -16.43
CA GLU A 309 -3.40 5.91 -15.99
C GLU A 309 -2.29 6.09 -14.93
N ASN A 310 -2.23 7.27 -14.28
CA ASN A 310 -1.26 7.52 -13.21
C ASN A 310 -1.65 6.80 -11.92
N LEU A 311 -0.65 6.44 -11.12
CA LEU A 311 -0.82 5.67 -9.89
C LEU A 311 -1.58 6.46 -8.82
N THR A 312 -2.50 5.79 -8.13
CA THR A 312 -3.24 6.34 -7.00
C THR A 312 -3.48 5.29 -5.91
N THR A 313 -4.16 5.67 -4.84
CA THR A 313 -4.50 4.79 -3.71
C THR A 313 -5.93 4.30 -3.80
N GLY A 314 -6.24 3.07 -3.40
CA GLY A 314 -7.61 2.56 -3.40
C GLY A 314 -7.70 1.11 -2.96
N THR A 315 -8.86 0.49 -3.14
CA THR A 315 -9.09 -0.91 -2.73
C THR A 315 -9.41 -1.78 -3.94
N ILE A 316 -8.54 -2.76 -4.22
CA ILE A 316 -8.69 -3.70 -5.32
C ILE A 316 -9.59 -4.85 -4.87
N ASP A 317 -10.67 -5.08 -5.61
CA ASP A 317 -11.59 -6.20 -5.39
C ASP A 317 -11.34 -7.30 -6.42
N ILE A 318 -10.98 -8.49 -5.94
CA ILE A 318 -10.88 -9.69 -6.77
C ILE A 318 -12.12 -10.53 -6.54
N SER A 319 -12.98 -10.53 -7.55
CA SER A 319 -14.22 -11.30 -7.54
C SER A 319 -14.05 -12.66 -8.23
N ASN A 320 -14.52 -13.70 -7.53
CA ASN A 320 -14.78 -15.00 -8.09
C ASN A 320 -16.27 -15.29 -7.87
N ASN A 321 -17.09 -14.98 -8.87
CA ASN A 321 -18.55 -15.02 -8.78
C ASN A 321 -19.07 -14.17 -7.60
N ASN A 322 -19.68 -14.81 -6.59
CA ASN A 322 -20.28 -14.13 -5.43
C ASN A 322 -19.28 -13.89 -4.28
N SER A 323 -18.05 -14.36 -4.40
CA SER A 323 -17.00 -14.14 -3.39
C SER A 323 -16.07 -13.02 -3.84
N VAL A 324 -15.81 -12.06 -2.95
CA VAL A 324 -14.95 -10.91 -3.20
C VAL A 324 -13.85 -10.91 -2.14
N ASN A 325 -12.60 -10.80 -2.59
CA ASN A 325 -11.44 -10.56 -1.73
C ASN A 325 -10.92 -9.16 -2.03
N SER A 326 -10.88 -8.30 -1.01
CA SER A 326 -10.47 -6.90 -1.13
C SER A 326 -9.04 -6.69 -0.63
N TYR A 327 -8.28 -5.82 -1.30
CA TYR A 327 -6.89 -5.51 -1.00
C TYR A 327 -6.68 -4.00 -1.00
N ASP A 328 -6.26 -3.43 0.13
CA ASP A 328 -6.01 -2.00 0.25
C ASP A 328 -4.62 -1.63 -0.29
N VAL A 329 -4.60 -0.65 -1.18
CA VAL A 329 -3.40 -0.02 -1.76
C VAL A 329 -3.28 1.37 -1.14
N SER A 330 -2.51 1.45 -0.05
CA SER A 330 -2.38 2.67 0.77
C SER A 330 -1.44 3.73 0.21
N THR A 331 -0.60 3.35 -0.76
CA THR A 331 0.36 4.24 -1.43
C THR A 331 0.25 4.05 -2.93
N ALA A 332 0.42 5.11 -3.72
CA ALA A 332 0.37 5.09 -5.18
C ALA A 332 1.56 4.36 -5.82
N ASN A 333 1.65 3.04 -5.61
CA ASN A 333 2.68 2.15 -6.08
C ASN A 333 2.07 0.81 -6.52
N CYS A 334 2.78 0.13 -7.42
CA CYS A 334 2.53 -1.28 -7.71
C CYS A 334 2.69 -2.12 -6.44
N THR A 335 1.64 -2.88 -6.12
CA THR A 335 1.51 -3.62 -4.86
C THR A 335 1.41 -5.12 -5.15
N PRO A 336 2.18 -5.97 -4.43
CA PRO A 336 2.08 -7.41 -4.57
C PRO A 336 0.77 -7.92 -3.96
N ILE A 337 0.00 -8.66 -4.76
CA ILE A 337 -1.26 -9.28 -4.37
C ILE A 337 -1.06 -10.79 -4.25
N SER A 338 -1.47 -11.35 -3.12
CA SER A 338 -1.46 -12.79 -2.85
C SER A 338 -2.89 -13.33 -2.75
N TYR A 339 -3.39 -13.88 -3.86
CA TYR A 339 -4.74 -14.44 -3.93
C TYR A 339 -4.75 -15.93 -3.66
N LYS A 340 -5.47 -16.37 -2.63
CA LYS A 340 -5.68 -17.81 -2.35
C LYS A 340 -6.76 -18.36 -3.27
N PHE A 341 -6.35 -19.18 -4.24
CA PHE A 341 -7.25 -19.74 -5.24
C PHE A 341 -8.25 -20.73 -4.62
N LYS A 342 -9.54 -20.57 -4.93
CA LYS A 342 -10.61 -21.45 -4.45
C LYS A 342 -11.57 -21.76 -5.60
N LEU A 343 -11.99 -23.02 -5.70
CA LEU A 343 -13.00 -23.43 -6.67
C LEU A 343 -14.41 -23.09 -6.21
N LYS A 344 -15.31 -22.98 -7.19
CA LYS A 344 -16.75 -22.90 -6.97
C LYS A 344 -17.42 -24.25 -7.19
N ASP A 345 -16.91 -25.03 -8.13
CA ASP A 345 -17.37 -26.38 -8.42
C ASP A 345 -16.18 -27.28 -8.78
N THR A 346 -16.28 -28.54 -8.39
CA THR A 346 -15.38 -29.64 -8.70
C THR A 346 -15.21 -29.91 -10.19
N SER A 347 -16.18 -29.51 -11.02
CA SER A 347 -16.15 -29.69 -12.48
C SER A 347 -15.33 -28.63 -13.24
N GLN A 348 -14.88 -27.57 -12.56
CA GLN A 348 -14.21 -26.45 -13.21
C GLN A 348 -12.79 -26.81 -13.64
N THR A 349 -12.51 -26.65 -14.94
CA THR A 349 -11.16 -26.78 -15.51
C THR A 349 -10.49 -25.43 -15.73
N ASN A 350 -11.29 -24.37 -15.89
CA ASN A 350 -10.84 -22.99 -16.00
C ASN A 350 -11.73 -22.09 -15.13
N VAL A 351 -11.11 -21.14 -14.43
CA VAL A 351 -11.79 -20.12 -13.62
C VAL A 351 -11.34 -18.74 -14.08
N THR A 352 -12.29 -17.85 -14.31
CA THR A 352 -12.03 -16.46 -14.63
C THR A 352 -12.35 -15.61 -13.41
N LEU A 353 -11.34 -14.90 -12.89
CA LEU A 353 -11.49 -13.92 -11.83
C LEU A 353 -11.62 -12.54 -12.47
N SER A 354 -12.54 -11.73 -11.96
CA SER A 354 -12.72 -10.35 -12.39
C SER A 354 -12.15 -9.44 -11.31
N VAL A 355 -11.19 -8.61 -11.69
CA VAL A 355 -10.61 -7.60 -10.81
C VAL A 355 -11.27 -6.26 -11.09
N THR A 356 -11.72 -5.61 -10.03
CA THR A 356 -12.38 -4.31 -10.05
C THR A 356 -11.83 -3.44 -8.93
N ILE A 357 -12.29 -2.19 -8.86
CA ILE A 357 -11.97 -1.29 -7.78
C ILE A 357 -13.22 -0.94 -6.98
N GLN A 358 -13.08 -0.89 -5.66
CA GLN A 358 -14.17 -0.49 -4.79
C GLN A 358 -14.47 1.00 -4.98
N ASN A 359 -15.75 1.36 -5.00
CA ASN A 359 -16.22 2.75 -5.13
C ASN A 359 -15.76 3.46 -6.42
N SER A 360 -15.53 2.75 -7.52
CA SER A 360 -15.29 3.40 -8.82
C SER A 360 -16.43 4.35 -9.15
N ILE A 361 -16.10 5.61 -9.42
CA ILE A 361 -17.05 6.52 -10.05
C ILE A 361 -17.23 5.99 -11.48
N ASN A 362 -18.36 5.34 -11.76
CA ASN A 362 -18.61 4.62 -13.01
C ASN A 362 -18.70 5.59 -14.21
N PHE A 363 -17.55 5.99 -14.74
CA PHE A 363 -17.44 6.70 -16.01
C PHE A 363 -17.35 5.68 -17.15
N ASN A 364 -18.47 5.01 -17.46
CA ASN A 364 -18.60 3.98 -18.49
C ASN A 364 -17.81 2.68 -18.23
N ASP A 365 -18.45 1.53 -18.46
CA ASP A 365 -17.93 0.14 -18.31
C ASP A 365 -16.64 0.02 -17.49
N SER A 366 -16.76 -0.17 -16.17
CA SER A 366 -15.64 -0.37 -15.25
C SER A 366 -14.66 -1.33 -15.91
N ALA A 367 -13.50 -0.84 -16.38
CA ALA A 367 -12.54 -1.69 -17.06
C ALA A 367 -12.18 -2.83 -16.11
N ARG A 368 -12.48 -4.05 -16.52
CA ARG A 368 -12.28 -5.24 -15.69
C ARG A 368 -11.01 -5.90 -16.13
N GLU A 369 -10.05 -5.97 -15.22
CA GLU A 369 -8.87 -6.78 -15.46
C GLU A 369 -9.22 -8.25 -15.20
N ILE A 370 -8.79 -9.12 -16.11
CA ILE A 370 -9.20 -10.53 -16.10
C ILE A 370 -8.02 -11.40 -15.69
N ILE A 371 -8.24 -12.30 -14.73
CA ILE A 371 -7.26 -13.33 -14.38
C ILE A 371 -7.86 -14.69 -14.70
N ASN A 372 -7.28 -15.37 -15.69
CA ASN A 372 -7.66 -16.74 -16.04
C ASN A 372 -6.76 -17.72 -15.30
N VAL A 373 -7.38 -18.64 -14.57
CA VAL A 373 -6.69 -19.70 -13.83
C VAL A 373 -7.08 -21.04 -14.42
N LYS A 374 -6.09 -21.71 -15.02
CA LYS A 374 -6.19 -23.12 -15.39
C LYS A 374 -6.10 -23.96 -14.12
N VAL A 375 -7.14 -24.76 -13.86
CA VAL A 375 -7.23 -25.58 -12.67
C VAL A 375 -6.36 -26.81 -12.82
N LEU A 376 -5.40 -26.97 -11.91
CA LEU A 376 -4.59 -28.18 -11.80
C LEU A 376 -5.20 -29.13 -10.77
N SER A 377 -4.99 -30.43 -10.98
CA SER A 377 -5.26 -31.48 -9.98
C SER A 377 -4.53 -31.19 -8.66
N CYS A 378 -5.08 -31.70 -7.56
CA CYS A 378 -4.40 -31.63 -6.28
C CYS A 378 -3.08 -32.41 -6.35
N SER A 379 -2.07 -31.88 -5.66
CA SER A 379 -0.76 -32.51 -5.58
C SER A 379 -0.84 -33.88 -4.91
N ASN A 380 0.18 -34.72 -5.15
CA ASN A 380 0.20 -36.09 -4.63
C ASN A 380 -0.06 -36.14 -3.11
N GLY A 381 -0.99 -37.02 -2.73
CA GLY A 381 -1.45 -37.19 -1.36
C GLY A 381 -2.47 -36.17 -0.85
N PHE A 382 -2.86 -35.18 -1.65
CA PHE A 382 -3.97 -34.30 -1.35
C PHE A 382 -5.18 -34.61 -2.24
N CYS A 383 -6.39 -34.37 -1.72
CA CYS A 383 -7.64 -34.50 -2.45
C CYS A 383 -8.36 -33.17 -2.52
N LEU A 384 -9.09 -32.95 -3.60
CA LEU A 384 -10.11 -31.91 -3.61
C LEU A 384 -11.24 -32.29 -2.64
N SER A 385 -11.45 -31.48 -1.61
CA SER A 385 -12.58 -31.67 -0.70
C SER A 385 -13.85 -31.08 -1.30
N ILE A 386 -14.88 -31.91 -1.43
CA ILE A 386 -16.19 -31.53 -1.96
C ILE A 386 -16.83 -30.41 -1.11
N ASN A 387 -16.58 -30.40 0.19
CA ASN A 387 -17.17 -29.43 1.12
C ASN A 387 -16.44 -28.08 1.10
N SER A 388 -15.11 -28.12 1.10
CA SER A 388 -14.30 -26.88 1.20
C SER A 388 -13.91 -26.30 -0.15
N LEU A 389 -14.00 -27.10 -1.22
CA LEU A 389 -13.55 -26.77 -2.58
C LEU A 389 -12.08 -26.34 -2.65
N LEU A 390 -11.29 -26.89 -1.72
CA LEU A 390 -9.85 -26.73 -1.61
C LEU A 390 -9.21 -28.11 -1.59
N CYS A 391 -7.96 -28.21 -2.07
CA CYS A 391 -7.15 -29.37 -1.78
C CYS A 391 -7.00 -29.49 -0.26
N ASN A 392 -7.21 -30.67 0.28
CA ASN A 392 -6.99 -30.97 1.67
C ASN A 392 -6.61 -32.44 1.85
N CYS A 393 -6.31 -32.84 3.07
CA CYS A 393 -5.95 -34.20 3.42
C CYS A 393 -7.02 -34.87 4.32
N GLU A 394 -8.24 -34.34 4.32
CA GLU A 394 -9.29 -34.71 5.28
C GLU A 394 -9.78 -36.15 5.10
N TYR A 395 -9.72 -36.68 3.88
CA TYR A 395 -10.04 -38.07 3.57
C TYR A 395 -9.17 -39.06 4.38
N ILE A 396 -7.97 -38.65 4.78
CA ILE A 396 -7.03 -39.44 5.60
C ILE A 396 -7.52 -39.57 7.06
N LYS A 397 -8.47 -38.76 7.51
CA LYS A 397 -8.90 -38.76 8.92
C LYS A 397 -9.63 -40.05 9.34
N LYS A 398 -10.07 -40.91 8.41
CA LYS A 398 -10.86 -42.11 8.76
C LYS A 398 -10.06 -43.31 9.27
N PRO A 399 -8.84 -43.63 8.80
CA PRO A 399 -8.13 -44.82 9.29
C PRO A 399 -7.03 -44.53 10.34
N PHE A 400 -6.48 -43.30 10.45
CA PHE A 400 -5.40 -42.96 11.43
C PHE A 400 -5.32 -41.47 11.80
N SER A 401 -6.46 -40.79 11.92
CA SER A 401 -6.55 -39.37 12.35
C SER A 401 -5.80 -39.05 13.64
N LYS A 402 -5.63 -40.02 14.54
CA LYS A 402 -4.88 -39.85 15.80
C LYS A 402 -3.37 -39.68 15.60
N SER A 403 -2.83 -39.96 14.42
CA SER A 403 -1.39 -39.93 14.13
C SER A 403 -0.97 -38.71 13.30
N ILE A 404 -1.92 -37.95 12.77
CA ILE A 404 -1.67 -36.75 11.94
C ILE A 404 -2.15 -35.53 12.72
N GLN A 405 -1.27 -34.55 12.89
CA GLN A 405 -1.56 -33.30 13.60
C GLN A 405 -2.19 -32.27 12.66
N SER A 406 -1.58 -32.06 11.49
CA SER A 406 -2.06 -31.11 10.49
C SER A 406 -1.49 -31.44 9.12
N CYS A 407 -2.08 -30.84 8.08
CA CYS A 407 -1.57 -30.89 6.73
C CYS A 407 -1.86 -29.57 6.04
N SER A 408 -0.96 -29.16 5.15
CA SER A 408 -1.10 -27.93 4.39
C SER A 408 -0.74 -28.20 2.92
N PRO A 409 -1.74 -28.20 2.03
CA PRO A 409 -1.50 -28.41 0.60
C PRO A 409 -0.71 -27.27 -0.05
N SER A 410 -0.78 -26.05 0.48
CA SER A 410 -0.13 -24.88 -0.13
C SER A 410 1.38 -24.97 -0.17
N ASN A 411 1.97 -25.70 0.78
CA ASN A 411 3.42 -25.94 0.88
C ASN A 411 3.75 -27.45 0.91
N TYR A 412 2.82 -28.30 0.47
CA TYR A 412 2.98 -29.76 0.41
C TYR A 412 3.34 -30.41 1.77
N SER A 413 3.07 -29.71 2.88
CA SER A 413 3.56 -30.13 4.20
C SER A 413 2.57 -30.98 4.95
N MET A 414 3.10 -31.91 5.74
CA MET A 414 2.34 -32.78 6.62
C MET A 414 3.01 -32.83 7.98
N ALA A 415 2.22 -32.74 9.04
CA ALA A 415 2.68 -32.82 10.42
C ALA A 415 2.19 -34.09 11.10
N LYS A 416 3.12 -34.90 11.61
CA LYS A 416 2.84 -36.09 12.44
C LYS A 416 2.64 -35.71 13.90
N GLN A 417 1.83 -36.49 14.60
CA GLN A 417 1.78 -36.43 16.06
C GLN A 417 3.12 -36.92 16.66
N PRO A 418 3.53 -36.41 17.83
CA PRO A 418 4.83 -36.73 18.42
C PRO A 418 5.10 -38.23 18.62
N GLU A 419 4.06 -39.02 18.88
CA GLU A 419 4.15 -40.46 19.15
C GLU A 419 3.82 -41.34 17.93
N ALA A 420 3.58 -40.73 16.76
CA ALA A 420 3.16 -41.45 15.57
C ALA A 420 4.34 -42.15 14.89
N ASN A 421 4.42 -43.48 15.05
CA ASN A 421 5.38 -44.32 14.32
C ASN A 421 4.90 -44.68 12.91
N LEU A 422 4.75 -43.67 12.05
CA LEU A 422 4.16 -43.81 10.73
C LEU A 422 5.09 -43.24 9.65
N TRP A 423 5.28 -44.02 8.59
CA TRP A 423 5.87 -43.57 7.34
C TRP A 423 4.75 -43.22 6.35
N LEU A 424 4.87 -42.06 5.69
CA LEU A 424 3.86 -41.54 4.78
C LEU A 424 4.50 -41.13 3.45
N SER A 425 3.86 -41.45 2.33
CA SER A 425 4.29 -41.02 1.00
C SER A 425 3.10 -40.74 0.09
N GLY A 426 3.10 -39.58 -0.56
CA GLY A 426 2.10 -39.23 -1.57
C GLY A 426 2.46 -39.81 -2.93
N ILE A 427 1.72 -40.83 -3.39
CA ILE A 427 2.00 -41.50 -4.68
C ILE A 427 1.23 -40.83 -5.83
N SER A 428 -0.03 -40.51 -5.61
CA SER A 428 -0.90 -39.85 -6.59
C SER A 428 -1.91 -38.96 -5.89
N GLU A 429 -2.71 -38.21 -6.67
CA GLU A 429 -3.85 -37.48 -6.14
C GLU A 429 -4.73 -38.43 -5.31
N CYS A 430 -5.17 -37.94 -4.14
CA CYS A 430 -5.98 -38.72 -3.20
C CYS A 430 -5.39 -40.03 -2.66
N THR A 431 -4.12 -40.31 -2.90
CA THR A 431 -3.50 -41.57 -2.49
C THR A 431 -2.25 -41.33 -1.69
N ILE A 432 -2.28 -41.78 -0.44
CA ILE A 432 -1.12 -41.84 0.43
C ILE A 432 -0.85 -43.29 0.77
N LEU A 433 0.37 -43.71 0.49
CA LEU A 433 0.91 -44.93 1.04
C LEU A 433 1.36 -44.67 2.46
N TYR A 434 0.91 -45.51 3.37
CA TYR A 434 1.26 -45.45 4.76
C TYR A 434 1.61 -46.83 5.26
N SER A 435 2.55 -46.91 6.20
CA SER A 435 2.84 -48.13 6.93
C SER A 435 3.54 -47.80 8.24
N SER A 436 3.42 -48.70 9.21
CA SER A 436 4.12 -48.57 10.48
C SER A 436 5.61 -48.65 10.23
N CYS A 437 6.35 -47.67 10.73
CA CYS A 437 7.78 -47.62 10.47
C CYS A 437 8.52 -48.64 11.34
N PRO A 438 9.48 -49.40 10.79
CA PRO A 438 10.29 -50.31 11.59
C PRO A 438 11.12 -49.52 12.61
N PHE A 439 11.11 -49.97 13.86
CA PHE A 439 11.92 -49.41 14.95
C PHE A 439 11.78 -47.89 15.09
N ASP A 440 12.89 -47.16 15.00
CA ASP A 440 13.06 -45.71 15.17
C ASP A 440 13.41 -45.01 13.84
N TYR A 441 13.10 -45.64 12.70
CA TYR A 441 13.60 -45.14 11.40
C TYR A 441 12.90 -43.85 10.95
N CYS A 442 11.67 -43.60 11.42
CA CYS A 442 10.83 -42.47 11.00
C CYS A 442 10.72 -41.34 12.03
N ILE A 443 11.69 -41.22 12.95
CA ILE A 443 11.76 -40.13 13.95
C ILE A 443 12.43 -38.86 13.35
N GLY A 444 12.25 -38.62 12.06
CA GLY A 444 12.66 -37.37 11.42
C GLY A 444 11.83 -36.15 11.88
N PRO A 445 12.03 -34.98 11.27
CA PRO A 445 11.25 -33.78 11.54
C PRO A 445 9.74 -34.04 11.51
N ARG A 446 9.03 -33.45 12.48
CA ARG A 446 7.59 -33.62 12.67
C ARG A 446 6.78 -33.13 11.47
N THR A 447 7.29 -32.09 10.80
CA THR A 447 6.74 -31.52 9.59
C THR A 447 7.68 -31.80 8.44
N PHE A 448 7.16 -32.40 7.38
CA PHE A 448 7.93 -32.77 6.19
C PHE A 448 7.08 -32.60 4.94
N ASN A 449 7.73 -32.55 3.78
CA ASN A 449 7.04 -32.52 2.50
C ASN A 449 6.62 -33.93 2.05
N LEU A 450 5.33 -34.13 1.77
CA LEU A 450 4.79 -35.42 1.31
C LEU A 450 5.39 -35.91 -0.01
N SER A 451 5.88 -34.99 -0.85
CA SER A 451 6.59 -35.30 -2.09
C SER A 451 8.05 -35.70 -1.86
N ARG A 452 8.56 -35.55 -0.64
CA ARG A 452 9.92 -35.92 -0.24
C ARG A 452 9.86 -36.82 1.01
N PRO A 453 9.40 -38.08 0.85
CA PRO A 453 9.17 -39.00 1.96
C PRO A 453 10.47 -39.43 2.69
N ASP A 454 11.65 -39.05 2.21
CA ASP A 454 12.91 -39.26 2.93
C ASP A 454 13.12 -38.25 4.07
N GLU A 455 12.45 -37.09 4.03
CA GLU A 455 12.59 -36.05 5.07
C GLU A 455 12.09 -36.53 6.45
N GLN A 456 11.20 -37.51 6.50
CA GLN A 456 10.71 -38.11 7.74
C GLN A 456 11.65 -39.18 8.31
N CYS A 457 12.73 -39.53 7.61
CA CYS A 457 13.69 -40.54 8.02
C CYS A 457 14.75 -39.97 8.98
N ALA A 458 15.18 -40.79 9.94
CA ALA A 458 16.24 -40.47 10.89
C ALA A 458 17.52 -41.26 10.58
N SER A 459 18.64 -40.85 11.19
CA SER A 459 19.92 -41.60 11.15
C SER A 459 20.44 -41.91 9.74
N ASN A 460 20.37 -40.93 8.83
CA ASN A 460 20.80 -41.05 7.42
C ASN A 460 20.13 -42.20 6.66
N ARG A 461 18.88 -42.50 7.05
CA ARG A 461 18.03 -43.44 6.33
C ARG A 461 17.24 -42.71 5.24
N ALA A 462 16.80 -43.47 4.24
CA ALA A 462 15.97 -43.02 3.13
C ALA A 462 15.12 -44.19 2.61
N GLY A 463 14.34 -43.93 1.56
CA GLY A 463 13.54 -44.90 0.86
C GLY A 463 12.26 -45.28 1.59
N ASP A 464 11.55 -46.25 1.02
CA ASP A 464 10.32 -46.76 1.58
C ASP A 464 10.55 -47.29 3.00
N LEU A 465 9.70 -46.85 3.92
CA LEU A 465 9.80 -47.15 5.35
C LEU A 465 11.14 -46.75 6.00
N CYS A 466 11.90 -45.86 5.37
CA CYS A 466 13.25 -45.51 5.79
C CYS A 466 14.16 -46.75 5.89
N GLY A 467 13.91 -47.76 5.05
CA GLY A 467 14.57 -49.06 5.11
C GLY A 467 16.00 -49.05 4.59
N THR A 468 16.35 -48.09 3.74
CA THR A 468 17.67 -48.00 3.10
C THR A 468 18.52 -46.90 3.73
N CYS A 469 19.82 -46.93 3.47
CA CYS A 469 20.74 -45.85 3.82
C CYS A 469 20.79 -44.83 2.68
N SER A 470 20.79 -43.54 3.00
CA SER A 470 20.86 -42.48 2.01
C SER A 470 22.25 -42.43 1.37
N GLY A 471 22.34 -42.28 0.05
CA GLY A 471 23.60 -41.99 -0.65
C GLY A 471 24.72 -43.02 -0.41
N THR A 472 25.86 -42.55 0.12
CA THR A 472 27.08 -43.34 0.34
C THR A 472 27.14 -44.04 1.70
N PHE A 473 26.12 -43.90 2.55
CA PHE A 473 26.09 -44.53 3.86
C PHE A 473 25.72 -46.02 3.78
N SER A 474 26.17 -46.79 4.78
CA SER A 474 25.78 -48.20 4.95
C SER A 474 25.38 -48.49 6.39
N LEU A 475 24.75 -49.64 6.60
CA LEU A 475 24.29 -50.07 7.91
C LEU A 475 25.49 -50.36 8.82
N MET A 476 25.55 -49.71 9.98
CA MET A 476 26.63 -49.95 10.94
C MET A 476 26.43 -51.30 11.65
N LEU A 477 27.50 -52.09 11.80
CA LEU A 477 27.45 -53.39 12.45
C LEU A 477 26.89 -53.29 13.88
N GLY A 478 25.85 -54.07 14.19
CA GLY A 478 25.21 -54.07 15.50
C GLY A 478 24.36 -52.83 15.82
N SER A 479 24.11 -51.96 14.83
CA SER A 479 23.30 -50.75 14.97
C SER A 479 22.20 -50.72 13.92
N ASN A 480 21.24 -49.84 14.17
CA ASN A 480 20.11 -49.53 13.31
C ASN A 480 20.33 -48.21 12.55
N ARG A 481 21.51 -47.61 12.65
CA ARG A 481 21.88 -46.33 12.02
C ARG A 481 22.71 -46.55 10.75
N CYS A 482 22.60 -45.60 9.83
CA CYS A 482 23.44 -45.53 8.65
C CYS A 482 24.61 -44.58 8.89
N GLY A 483 25.82 -45.06 8.60
CA GLY A 483 27.06 -44.32 8.79
C GLY A 483 28.04 -44.56 7.64
N GLU A 484 29.13 -43.82 7.63
CA GLU A 484 30.17 -44.02 6.63
C GLU A 484 30.88 -45.35 6.87
N CYS A 485 31.09 -46.11 5.80
CA CYS A 485 31.84 -47.34 5.87
C CYS A 485 33.28 -47.05 6.27
N SER A 486 33.69 -47.53 7.44
CA SER A 486 35.09 -47.57 7.85
C SER A 486 35.50 -49.01 8.07
N ASN A 487 36.71 -49.36 7.64
CA ASN A 487 37.31 -50.67 7.86
C ASN A 487 37.78 -50.88 9.32
N ALA A 488 37.50 -49.94 10.23
CA ALA A 488 37.89 -50.02 11.64
C ALA A 488 37.37 -51.29 12.34
N TYR A 489 36.22 -51.84 11.92
CA TYR A 489 35.68 -53.08 12.49
C TYR A 489 36.56 -54.31 12.20
N LEU A 490 37.40 -54.29 11.14
CA LEU A 490 38.37 -55.37 10.90
C LEU A 490 39.39 -55.49 12.02
N ALA A 491 39.62 -54.42 12.81
CA ALA A 491 40.45 -54.49 14.00
C ALA A 491 39.88 -55.45 15.07
N LEU A 492 38.57 -55.74 15.06
CA LEU A 492 37.95 -56.72 15.95
C LEU A 492 38.40 -58.17 15.64
N ILE A 493 38.93 -58.45 14.45
CA ILE A 493 39.47 -59.77 14.12
C ILE A 493 40.67 -60.11 15.03
N ILE A 494 41.47 -59.11 15.43
CA ILE A 494 42.66 -59.31 16.28
C ILE A 494 42.29 -59.88 17.66
N PRO A 495 41.39 -59.27 18.46
CA PRO A 495 41.00 -59.85 19.74
C PRO A 495 40.28 -61.19 19.59
N PHE A 496 39.45 -61.40 18.55
CA PHE A 496 38.82 -62.72 18.33
C PHE A 496 39.84 -63.81 17.98
N ALA A 497 40.86 -63.50 17.17
CA ALA A 497 41.95 -64.43 16.87
C ALA A 497 42.80 -64.73 18.11
N MET A 498 43.13 -63.71 18.91
CA MET A 498 43.83 -63.87 20.18
C MET A 498 43.03 -64.74 21.16
N PHE A 499 41.71 -64.53 21.26
CA PHE A 499 40.83 -65.33 22.10
C PHE A 499 40.74 -66.77 21.60
N GLY A 500 40.70 -66.99 20.28
CA GLY A 500 40.74 -68.31 19.67
C GLY A 500 42.05 -69.06 19.95
N ILE A 501 43.20 -68.38 19.88
CA ILE A 501 44.50 -68.96 20.23
C ILE A 501 44.56 -69.28 21.73
N ALA A 502 44.14 -68.35 22.60
CA ALA A 502 44.10 -68.55 24.04
C ALA A 502 43.20 -69.73 24.43
N LEU A 503 42.01 -69.84 23.82
CA LEU A 503 41.09 -70.96 24.01
C LEU A 503 41.72 -72.28 23.56
N SER A 504 42.40 -72.29 22.41
CA SER A 504 43.10 -73.47 21.88
C SER A 504 44.23 -73.94 22.80
N LEU A 505 45.03 -73.00 23.32
CA LEU A 505 46.08 -73.28 24.31
C LEU A 505 45.51 -73.78 25.64
N LEU A 506 44.38 -73.23 26.09
CA LEU A 506 43.73 -73.65 27.32
C LEU A 506 43.21 -75.10 27.20
N VAL A 507 42.54 -75.43 26.08
CA VAL A 507 42.11 -76.80 25.76
C VAL A 507 43.30 -77.77 25.68
N LEU A 508 44.40 -77.37 25.04
CA LEU A 508 45.63 -78.18 25.01
C LEU A 508 46.21 -78.38 26.43
N SER A 509 46.27 -77.35 27.27
CA SER A 509 46.78 -77.47 28.64
C SER A 509 45.93 -78.41 29.51
N MET A 510 44.60 -78.38 29.32
CA MET A 510 43.69 -79.31 29.98
C MET A 510 43.90 -80.74 29.48
N GLY A 511 44.19 -80.94 28.19
CA GLY A 511 44.54 -82.24 27.60
C GLY A 511 45.91 -82.80 28.03
N TYR A 512 46.90 -81.93 28.27
CA TYR A 512 48.21 -82.36 28.79
C TYR A 512 48.17 -82.73 30.28
N SER A 513 47.32 -82.05 31.06
CA SER A 513 47.15 -82.33 32.49
C SER A 513 46.57 -83.72 32.75
N SER A 514 45.69 -84.21 31.87
CA SER A 514 45.14 -85.57 31.94
C SER A 514 46.16 -86.65 31.56
N LEU A 515 47.10 -86.39 30.64
CA LEU A 515 48.14 -87.36 30.27
C LEU A 515 49.24 -87.50 31.34
N LEU A 516 49.57 -86.41 32.04
CA LEU A 516 50.58 -86.42 33.12
C LEU A 516 50.10 -87.16 34.39
N MET A 517 48.79 -87.16 34.66
CA MET A 517 48.20 -87.98 35.73
C MET A 517 48.28 -89.48 35.42
N SER A 518 48.15 -89.90 34.16
CA SER A 518 48.27 -91.32 33.79
C SER A 518 49.71 -91.86 33.88
N LEU A 519 50.74 -91.04 33.64
CA LEU A 519 52.14 -91.48 33.74
C LEU A 519 52.67 -91.59 35.18
N ARG A 520 52.09 -90.86 36.15
CA ARG A 520 52.42 -91.05 37.58
C ARG A 520 51.88 -92.35 38.17
N PHE A 521 50.94 -93.04 37.52
CA PHE A 521 50.41 -94.33 37.97
C PHE A 521 51.19 -95.55 37.44
N ILE A 522 52.21 -95.37 36.59
CA ILE A 522 53.00 -96.48 36.03
C ILE A 522 54.34 -96.70 36.79
N ASN A 523 54.66 -95.88 37.80
CA ASN A 523 55.91 -95.99 38.58
C ASN A 523 55.68 -95.98 40.11
N LEU A 524 54.68 -96.74 40.59
CA LEU A 524 54.50 -97.09 42.00
C LEU A 524 54.04 -98.54 42.13
#